data_AF-A0A845HZQ0-F1
#
_entry.id   AF-A0A845HZQ0-F1
#
_cell.length_a   1.000
_cell.length_b   1.000
_cell.length_c   1.000
_cell.angle_alpha   90.00
_cell.angle_beta   90.00
_cell.angle_gamma   90.00
#
_symmetry.space_group_name_H-M   'P 1'
#
loop_
_entity.id
_entity.type
_entity.pdbx_description
1 polymer ?
#
loop_
_entity_poly.entity_id
_entity_poly.type
_entity_poly.pdbx_seq_one_letter_code
_entity_poly.pdbx_strand_id
1 'polypeptide(L)'
;MKPQQGHARAPLAVLAALTLALLPAMASAASFQFGVIGHSFKSSADEAPLRQAIASASQQAPAFIVATGIKSSSEPCSDHLYAQRRALFNDSSVPLVLSLAGSDWSACQNSLGRSAAIERLNRVRELFYGDAESLGMRRLTLTRQSGTAKFRSYAENAHWQVGKVLFATINLPANNNHYRAEAGRNSEYEDRLVANRAWLNRLFSLAQRQKLQGLVLFSDGAITLPEAGLLSLLPSFRNKQDGFAEPRRQIHALAEKFKGQVLLIDAQGSNGGETVINWRGNVGYLSLATAWTEIGVSGANATLFAIRANGTEVAP
;
A
#
# COMPACT_ATOMS: atom_id res chain seq x y z
N MET A 1 58.44 2.15 -85.49
CA MET A 1 58.46 1.12 -84.42
C MET A 1 57.30 1.40 -83.46
N LYS A 2 56.53 0.38 -83.08
CA LYS A 2 55.66 0.34 -81.86
C LYS A 2 56.55 -0.03 -80.65
N PRO A 3 56.11 -0.03 -79.37
CA PRO A 3 54.73 0.04 -78.84
C PRO A 3 54.57 1.19 -77.79
N GLN A 4 53.62 1.28 -76.85
CA GLN A 4 52.43 0.46 -76.47
C GLN A 4 51.30 1.37 -75.89
N GLN A 5 50.32 0.79 -75.18
CA GLN A 5 49.34 1.47 -74.32
C GLN A 5 49.46 0.96 -72.87
N GLY A 6 48.97 1.74 -71.90
CA GLY A 6 48.78 1.30 -70.51
C GLY A 6 47.53 1.91 -69.88
N HIS A 7 46.45 1.13 -69.77
CA HIS A 7 45.24 1.52 -69.04
C HIS A 7 45.31 1.04 -67.59
N ALA A 8 45.26 1.95 -66.62
CA ALA A 8 45.11 1.62 -65.21
C ALA A 8 43.61 1.52 -64.84
N ARG A 9 43.18 0.36 -64.33
CA ARG A 9 41.84 0.16 -63.75
C ARG A 9 41.89 0.41 -62.24
N ALA A 10 41.03 1.28 -61.72
CA ALA A 10 40.79 1.39 -60.28
C ALA A 10 39.72 0.37 -59.84
N PRO A 11 39.82 -0.24 -58.65
CA PRO A 11 38.87 -1.26 -58.19
C PRO A 11 37.60 -0.64 -57.60
N LEU A 12 36.45 -1.26 -57.85
CA LEU A 12 35.21 -0.99 -57.11
C LEU A 12 35.35 -1.54 -55.68
N ALA A 13 35.21 -0.68 -54.68
CA ALA A 13 35.01 -1.10 -53.29
C ALA A 13 33.52 -1.41 -53.06
N VAL A 14 33.20 -2.68 -52.80
CA VAL A 14 31.85 -3.10 -52.42
C VAL A 14 31.63 -2.84 -50.93
N LEU A 15 30.85 -1.82 -50.57
CA LEU A 15 30.36 -1.67 -49.19
C LEU A 15 29.23 -2.65 -48.92
N ALA A 16 29.50 -3.68 -48.14
CA ALA A 16 28.47 -4.54 -47.55
C ALA A 16 27.84 -3.82 -46.35
N ALA A 17 26.61 -3.33 -46.50
CA ALA A 17 25.86 -2.72 -45.42
C ALA A 17 25.31 -3.80 -44.46
N LEU A 18 25.93 -3.97 -43.28
CA LEU A 18 25.35 -4.76 -42.20
C LEU A 18 24.14 -4.02 -41.60
N THR A 19 22.93 -4.39 -42.03
CA THR A 19 21.69 -3.99 -41.35
C THR A 19 21.53 -4.80 -40.06
N LEU A 20 22.08 -4.27 -38.96
CA LEU A 20 21.90 -4.85 -37.64
C LEU A 20 20.44 -4.65 -37.20
N ALA A 21 19.63 -5.70 -37.28
CA ALA A 21 18.23 -5.65 -36.85
C ALA A 21 18.14 -5.55 -35.32
N LEU A 22 17.94 -4.33 -34.80
CA LEU A 22 17.56 -4.13 -33.41
C LEU A 22 16.14 -4.66 -33.18
N LEU A 23 16.04 -5.94 -32.80
CA LEU A 23 14.85 -6.45 -32.14
C LEU A 23 14.64 -5.65 -30.85
N PRO A 24 13.46 -5.03 -30.63
CA PRO A 24 13.18 -4.35 -29.38
C PRO A 24 13.14 -5.40 -28.26
N ALA A 25 14.09 -5.32 -27.33
CA ALA A 25 14.04 -6.10 -26.11
C ALA A 25 12.76 -5.70 -25.35
N MET A 26 11.71 -6.52 -25.46
CA MET A 26 10.54 -6.38 -24.62
C MET A 26 11.00 -6.60 -23.18
N ALA A 27 11.13 -5.52 -22.43
CA ALA A 27 11.46 -5.56 -21.02
C ALA A 27 10.36 -6.35 -20.31
N SER A 28 10.62 -7.62 -20.05
CA SER A 28 9.76 -8.47 -19.24
C SER A 28 9.53 -7.74 -17.93
N ALA A 29 8.27 -7.54 -17.56
CA ALA A 29 7.91 -6.92 -16.29
C ALA A 29 8.31 -7.91 -15.19
N ALA A 30 9.52 -7.73 -14.65
CA ALA A 30 10.10 -8.62 -13.66
C ALA A 30 9.12 -8.85 -12.52
N SER A 31 8.82 -10.11 -12.25
CA SER A 31 8.01 -10.49 -11.10
C SER A 31 8.75 -10.12 -9.81
N PHE A 32 7.97 -9.74 -8.81
CA PHE A 32 8.48 -9.45 -7.47
C PHE A 32 7.42 -9.79 -6.44
N GLN A 33 7.80 -9.80 -5.17
CA GLN A 33 6.87 -9.99 -4.05
C GLN A 33 7.02 -8.87 -3.03
N PHE A 34 5.95 -8.62 -2.28
CA PHE A 34 5.94 -7.75 -1.12
C PHE A 34 5.25 -8.42 0.05
N GLY A 35 5.76 -8.18 1.25
CA GLY A 35 5.16 -8.67 2.49
C GLY A 35 4.14 -7.69 3.04
N VAL A 36 3.11 -8.19 3.72
CA VAL A 36 2.20 -7.38 4.54
C VAL A 36 2.09 -8.01 5.92
N ILE A 37 2.35 -7.23 6.97
CA ILE A 37 2.22 -7.65 8.36
C ILE A 37 0.88 -7.11 8.88
N GLY A 38 0.05 -8.03 9.39
CA GLY A 38 -1.30 -7.76 9.87
C GLY A 38 -1.33 -7.07 11.24
N HIS A 39 -2.40 -6.33 11.48
CA HIS A 39 -2.62 -5.54 12.70
C HIS A 39 -3.03 -6.38 13.94
N SER A 40 -3.04 -7.71 13.84
CA SER A 40 -3.46 -8.63 14.89
C SER A 40 -2.38 -8.88 15.96
N PHE A 41 -1.79 -7.79 16.46
CA PHE A 41 -1.01 -7.79 17.70
C PHE A 41 -1.87 -8.38 18.83
N LYS A 42 -1.59 -9.61 19.24
CA LYS A 42 -2.23 -10.20 20.43
C LYS A 42 -1.88 -9.35 21.65
N SER A 43 -2.80 -9.30 22.62
CA SER A 43 -2.84 -8.36 23.73
C SER A 43 -1.76 -8.57 24.81
N SER A 44 -0.49 -8.58 24.40
CA SER A 44 0.68 -8.82 25.23
C SER A 44 1.73 -7.74 24.99
N ALA A 45 2.35 -7.25 26.05
CA ALA A 45 3.53 -6.38 25.96
C ALA A 45 4.77 -7.10 25.39
N ASP A 46 4.68 -8.40 25.11
CA ASP A 46 5.71 -9.17 24.42
C ASP A 46 5.89 -8.68 22.97
N GLU A 47 7.15 -8.52 22.58
CA GLU A 47 7.58 -8.05 21.27
C GLU A 47 7.95 -9.19 20.34
N ALA A 48 8.15 -10.41 20.87
CA ALA A 48 8.56 -11.58 20.09
C ALA A 48 7.64 -11.86 18.90
N PRO A 49 6.30 -11.75 18.98
CA PRO A 49 5.42 -11.96 17.83
C PRO A 49 5.68 -10.98 16.68
N LEU A 50 5.91 -9.69 16.99
CA LEU A 50 6.22 -8.68 15.98
C LEU A 50 7.63 -8.88 15.41
N ARG A 51 8.63 -9.11 16.28
CA ARG A 51 10.01 -9.41 15.84
C ARG A 51 10.04 -10.62 14.91
N GLN A 52 9.28 -11.67 15.24
CA GLN A 52 9.14 -12.86 14.40
C GLN A 52 8.41 -12.57 13.08
N ALA A 53 7.33 -11.79 13.09
CA ALA A 53 6.63 -11.41 11.86
C ALA A 53 7.51 -10.59 10.92
N ILE A 54 8.28 -9.62 11.44
CA ILE A 54 9.26 -8.84 10.66
C ILE A 54 10.34 -9.77 10.09
N ALA A 55 10.91 -10.65 10.90
CA ALA A 55 11.92 -11.60 10.46
C ALA A 55 11.38 -12.52 9.35
N SER A 56 10.26 -13.20 9.59
CA SER A 56 9.63 -14.12 8.63
C SER A 56 9.25 -13.43 7.31
N ALA A 57 8.58 -12.27 7.36
CA ALA A 57 8.24 -11.52 6.17
C ALA A 57 9.49 -10.98 5.41
N SER A 58 10.65 -10.86 6.08
CA SER A 58 11.91 -10.47 5.45
C SER A 58 12.70 -11.64 4.85
N GLN A 59 12.36 -12.91 5.17
CA GLN A 59 13.19 -14.09 4.82
C GLN A 59 13.40 -14.27 3.31
N GLN A 60 12.37 -14.06 2.50
CA GLN A 60 12.46 -14.21 1.04
C GLN A 60 12.96 -12.94 0.33
N ALA A 61 13.48 -11.97 1.09
CA ALA A 61 13.95 -10.67 0.60
C ALA A 61 12.96 -9.96 -0.36
N PRO A 62 11.67 -9.77 0.03
CA PRO A 62 10.70 -9.03 -0.79
C PRO A 62 11.18 -7.61 -1.10
N ALA A 63 10.58 -7.01 -2.14
CA ALA A 63 10.90 -5.64 -2.56
C ALA A 63 10.69 -4.62 -1.42
N PHE A 64 9.68 -4.85 -0.58
CA PHE A 64 9.39 -4.13 0.66
C PHE A 64 8.39 -4.92 1.52
N ILE A 65 8.19 -4.49 2.75
CA ILE A 65 7.12 -4.92 3.66
C ILE A 65 6.21 -3.73 3.99
N VAL A 66 4.91 -3.97 4.16
CA VAL A 66 3.99 -3.00 4.77
C VAL A 66 3.50 -3.50 6.12
N ALA A 67 3.77 -2.76 7.19
CA ALA A 67 3.14 -2.99 8.50
C ALA A 67 1.83 -2.20 8.58
N THR A 68 0.74 -2.85 8.98
CA THR A 68 -0.62 -2.26 9.04
C THR A 68 -0.96 -1.68 10.43
N GLY A 69 0.04 -1.12 11.12
CA GLY A 69 -0.10 -0.35 12.35
C GLY A 69 1.07 -0.54 13.30
N ILE A 70 1.05 0.15 14.44
CA ILE A 70 2.14 0.20 15.42
C ILE A 70 1.86 -0.68 16.64
N LYS A 71 0.61 -0.72 17.11
CA LYS A 71 0.22 -1.42 18.36
C LYS A 71 -1.23 -1.90 18.34
N SER A 72 -1.57 -2.84 19.23
CA SER A 72 -2.96 -3.23 19.51
C SER A 72 -3.78 -2.09 20.12
N SER A 73 -5.11 -2.26 20.17
CA SER A 73 -6.04 -1.37 20.88
C SER A 73 -5.88 -1.43 22.41
N SER A 74 -5.43 -2.55 22.97
CA SER A 74 -5.18 -2.73 24.42
C SER A 74 -3.86 -2.14 24.91
N GLU A 75 -2.90 -1.90 24.00
CA GLU A 75 -1.61 -1.32 24.36
C GLU A 75 -1.69 0.21 24.57
N PRO A 76 -0.90 0.76 25.51
CA PRO A 76 -0.90 2.18 25.81
C PRO A 76 -0.39 3.02 24.64
N CYS A 77 -0.99 4.18 24.40
CA CYS A 77 -0.54 5.14 23.39
C CYS A 77 0.69 5.96 23.85
N SER A 78 1.70 5.32 24.44
CA SER A 78 2.85 5.99 25.04
C SER A 78 4.00 6.22 24.04
N ASP A 79 4.72 7.32 24.21
CA ASP A 79 5.93 7.64 23.44
C ASP A 79 6.99 6.53 23.55
N HIS A 80 7.10 5.90 24.72
CA HIS A 80 7.98 4.74 24.92
C HIS A 80 7.62 3.59 23.98
N LEU A 81 6.34 3.19 23.93
CA LEU A 81 5.92 2.09 23.05
C LEU A 81 6.13 2.47 21.58
N TYR A 82 5.78 3.68 21.16
CA TYR A 82 6.01 4.13 19.80
C TYR A 82 7.51 4.10 19.43
N ALA A 83 8.40 4.55 20.31
CA ALA A 83 9.85 4.49 20.09
C ALA A 83 10.37 3.04 20.01
N GLN A 84 9.87 2.15 20.88
CA GLN A 84 10.23 0.73 20.91
C GLN A 84 9.79 0.01 19.63
N ARG A 85 8.53 0.19 19.19
CA ARG A 85 8.00 -0.34 17.93
C ARG A 85 8.75 0.24 16.72
N ARG A 86 9.11 1.52 16.74
CA ARG A 86 9.96 2.14 15.70
C ARG A 86 11.35 1.51 15.63
N ALA A 87 11.95 1.07 16.74
CA ALA A 87 13.21 0.34 16.71
C ALA A 87 13.03 -1.01 16.00
N LEU A 88 12.02 -1.82 16.39
CA LEU A 88 11.73 -3.10 15.74
C LEU A 88 11.49 -2.97 14.23
N PHE A 89 10.74 -1.96 13.79
CA PHE A 89 10.52 -1.73 12.36
C PHE A 89 11.81 -1.36 11.60
N ASN A 90 12.81 -0.78 12.27
CA ASN A 90 14.12 -0.52 11.69
C ASN A 90 15.06 -1.74 11.67
N ASP A 91 14.80 -2.77 12.47
CA ASP A 91 15.50 -4.06 12.41
C ASP A 91 15.19 -4.86 11.11
N SER A 92 14.22 -4.43 10.29
CA SER A 92 13.91 -5.10 9.03
C SER A 92 15.04 -4.97 8.00
N SER A 93 15.46 -6.08 7.42
CA SER A 93 16.52 -6.15 6.39
C SER A 93 16.04 -5.72 4.98
N VAL A 94 14.75 -5.47 4.82
CA VAL A 94 14.09 -4.92 3.63
C VAL A 94 13.45 -3.57 3.97
N PRO A 95 13.12 -2.73 2.98
CA PRO A 95 12.35 -1.52 3.23
C PRO A 95 10.99 -1.80 3.86
N LEU A 96 10.66 -1.12 4.97
CA LEU A 96 9.40 -1.29 5.69
C LEU A 96 8.59 0.01 5.69
N VAL A 97 7.40 -0.02 5.09
CA VAL A 97 6.45 1.10 5.10
C VAL A 97 5.40 0.86 6.17
N LEU A 98 5.09 1.89 6.97
CA LEU A 98 4.05 1.83 8.00
C LEU A 98 2.76 2.48 7.49
N SER A 99 1.68 1.72 7.43
CA SER A 99 0.31 2.21 7.27
C SER A 99 -0.35 2.34 8.64
N LEU A 100 -0.92 3.50 8.98
CA LEU A 100 -1.53 3.72 10.30
C LEU A 100 -2.82 2.94 10.52
N ALA A 101 -3.00 2.48 11.75
CA ALA A 101 -4.26 1.97 12.28
C ALA A 101 -4.95 2.92 13.24
N GLY A 102 -6.25 2.72 13.43
CA GLY A 102 -7.08 3.48 14.35
C GLY A 102 -6.70 3.26 15.81
N SER A 103 -6.19 2.09 16.16
CA SER A 103 -5.57 1.76 17.46
C SER A 103 -4.36 2.63 17.79
N ASP A 104 -3.59 3.04 16.78
CA ASP A 104 -2.35 3.81 16.93
C ASP A 104 -2.61 5.25 17.40
N TRP A 105 -3.78 5.82 17.08
CA TRP A 105 -4.12 7.21 17.39
C TRP A 105 -5.60 7.40 17.74
N SER A 106 -6.51 6.99 16.86
CA SER A 106 -7.93 7.37 16.90
C SER A 106 -8.70 6.78 18.10
N ALA A 107 -8.26 5.62 18.59
CA ALA A 107 -8.78 4.93 19.77
C ALA A 107 -8.08 5.38 21.08
N CYS A 108 -7.03 6.20 21.00
CA CYS A 108 -6.27 6.61 22.17
C CYS A 108 -7.10 7.47 23.14
N GLN A 109 -6.96 7.16 24.42
CA GLN A 109 -7.54 7.89 25.53
C GLN A 109 -6.44 8.30 26.51
N ASN A 110 -6.66 9.40 27.24
CA ASN A 110 -5.82 9.81 28.37
C ASN A 110 -6.24 9.09 29.67
N SER A 111 -5.53 9.36 30.77
CA SER A 111 -5.80 8.77 32.10
C SER A 111 -7.18 9.09 32.68
N LEU A 112 -7.91 10.05 32.10
CA LEU A 112 -9.28 10.41 32.49
C LEU A 112 -10.34 9.81 31.53
N GLY A 113 -9.95 8.86 30.67
CA GLY A 113 -10.83 8.24 29.66
C GLY A 113 -11.23 9.16 28.50
N ARG A 114 -10.70 10.38 28.43
CA ARG A 114 -11.01 11.34 27.36
C ARG A 114 -10.14 11.04 26.13
N SER A 115 -10.70 11.22 24.94
CA SER A 115 -9.98 10.97 23.68
C SER A 115 -8.73 11.86 23.56
N ALA A 116 -7.59 11.23 23.26
CA ALA A 116 -6.30 11.87 22.97
C ALA A 116 -5.94 11.82 21.47
N ALA A 117 -6.93 11.55 20.60
CA ALA A 117 -6.71 11.13 19.23
C ALA A 117 -5.88 12.09 18.38
N ILE A 118 -6.16 13.39 18.43
CA ILE A 118 -5.48 14.40 17.60
C ILE A 118 -4.03 14.62 18.05
N GLU A 119 -3.82 14.70 19.36
CA GLU A 119 -2.49 14.79 19.98
C GLU A 119 -1.64 13.58 19.55
N ARG A 120 -2.19 12.36 19.67
CA ARG A 120 -1.48 11.12 19.36
C ARG A 120 -1.25 10.95 17.85
N LEU A 121 -2.18 11.37 16.99
CA LEU A 121 -1.98 11.39 15.54
C LEU A 121 -0.83 12.32 15.13
N ASN A 122 -0.77 13.52 15.70
CA ASN A 122 0.33 14.45 15.44
C ASN A 122 1.66 13.87 15.96
N ARG A 123 1.67 13.28 17.15
CA ARG A 123 2.88 12.66 17.72
C ARG A 123 3.39 11.48 16.89
N VAL A 124 2.49 10.64 16.40
CA VAL A 124 2.83 9.54 15.49
C VAL A 124 3.40 10.07 14.16
N ARG A 125 2.88 11.18 13.62
CA ARG A 125 3.44 11.82 12.42
C ARG A 125 4.88 12.31 12.60
N GLU A 126 5.19 12.93 13.74
CA GLU A 126 6.57 13.33 14.09
C GLU A 126 7.51 12.12 14.14
N LEU A 127 7.10 11.05 14.81
CA LEU A 127 7.95 9.88 15.06
C LEU A 127 8.19 9.01 13.82
N PHE A 128 7.20 8.85 12.95
CA PHE A 128 7.24 7.88 11.85
C PHE A 128 7.28 8.48 10.45
N TYR A 129 6.91 9.76 10.26
CA TYR A 129 6.67 10.34 8.93
C TYR A 129 7.38 11.67 8.66
N GLY A 130 8.38 12.04 9.47
CA GLY A 130 9.21 13.23 9.24
C GLY A 130 10.05 13.17 7.96
N ASP A 131 10.57 12.00 7.60
CA ASP A 131 11.44 11.79 6.43
C ASP A 131 10.66 11.32 5.19
N ALA A 132 11.16 11.66 4.00
CA ALA A 132 10.65 11.14 2.71
C ALA A 132 11.10 9.70 2.40
N GLU A 133 11.51 8.93 3.40
CA GLU A 133 12.03 7.57 3.28
C GLU A 133 11.22 6.59 4.14
N SER A 134 11.31 5.29 3.84
CA SER A 134 10.74 4.22 4.67
C SER A 134 11.57 3.93 5.93
N LEU A 135 11.02 3.08 6.80
CA LEU A 135 11.76 2.42 7.87
C LEU A 135 12.56 1.23 7.30
N GLY A 136 13.36 0.60 8.16
CA GLY A 136 14.20 -0.56 7.84
C GLY A 136 15.67 -0.19 7.64
N MET A 137 16.54 -1.20 7.65
CA MET A 137 17.98 -1.06 7.41
C MET A 137 18.27 -0.58 5.98
N ARG A 138 17.46 -1.03 5.02
CA ARG A 138 17.41 -0.49 3.65
C ARG A 138 16.15 0.36 3.54
N ARG A 139 16.26 1.52 2.91
CA ARG A 139 15.14 2.47 2.76
C ARG A 139 14.66 2.55 1.33
N LEU A 140 13.39 2.95 1.16
CA LEU A 140 12.80 3.29 -0.13
C LEU A 140 12.23 4.72 -0.08
N THR A 141 12.41 5.48 -1.15
CA THR A 141 11.92 6.86 -1.25
C THR A 141 10.41 6.90 -1.43
N LEU A 142 9.73 7.61 -0.53
CA LEU A 142 8.29 7.77 -0.44
C LEU A 142 7.86 9.18 -0.88
N THR A 143 6.95 9.26 -1.86
CA THR A 143 6.28 10.54 -2.16
C THR A 143 5.09 10.71 -1.22
N ARG A 144 5.22 11.60 -0.23
CA ARG A 144 4.15 11.89 0.75
C ARG A 144 3.15 12.93 0.25
N GLN A 145 1.90 12.83 0.68
CA GLN A 145 0.88 13.84 0.44
C GLN A 145 1.26 15.19 1.07
N SER A 146 1.96 15.16 2.23
CA SER A 146 2.52 16.33 2.91
C SER A 146 3.49 17.17 2.08
N GLY A 147 4.07 16.63 1.00
CA GLY A 147 4.85 17.40 0.03
C GLY A 147 4.03 18.44 -0.75
N THR A 148 2.69 18.39 -0.68
CA THR A 148 1.81 19.43 -1.23
C THR A 148 1.45 20.44 -0.15
N ALA A 149 1.67 21.74 -0.40
CA ALA A 149 1.45 22.81 0.59
C ALA A 149 0.04 22.81 1.23
N LYS A 150 -1.00 22.43 0.48
CA LYS A 150 -2.39 22.30 0.96
C LYS A 150 -2.60 21.16 1.97
N PHE A 151 -1.73 20.16 1.97
CA PHE A 151 -1.91 18.90 2.71
C PHE A 151 -0.70 18.56 3.61
N ARG A 152 0.10 19.55 4.03
CA ARG A 152 1.30 19.34 4.87
C ARG A 152 1.07 18.48 6.11
N SER A 153 -0.12 18.53 6.69
CA SER A 153 -0.49 17.73 7.87
C SER A 153 -0.67 16.23 7.60
N TYR A 154 -0.74 15.77 6.35
CA TYR A 154 -1.04 14.37 6.00
C TYR A 154 0.23 13.64 5.54
N ALA A 155 1.17 13.44 6.46
CA ALA A 155 2.46 12.80 6.19
C ALA A 155 2.38 11.26 6.12
N GLU A 156 1.36 10.67 6.76
CA GLU A 156 1.09 9.24 6.77
C GLU A 156 0.60 8.68 5.43
N ASN A 157 0.01 9.53 4.58
CA ASN A 157 -0.41 9.20 3.22
C ASN A 157 0.80 9.31 2.28
N ALA A 158 1.31 8.18 1.79
CA ALA A 158 2.53 8.10 0.97
C ALA A 158 2.37 7.13 -0.19
N HIS A 159 3.04 7.39 -1.32
CA HIS A 159 3.06 6.50 -2.48
C HIS A 159 4.47 6.20 -2.99
N TRP A 160 4.66 5.00 -3.51
CA TRP A 160 5.89 4.52 -4.15
C TRP A 160 5.56 3.56 -5.29
N GLN A 161 6.50 3.30 -6.18
CA GLN A 161 6.29 2.45 -7.36
C GLN A 161 7.34 1.34 -7.40
N VAL A 162 6.90 0.11 -7.69
CA VAL A 162 7.78 -1.01 -8.03
C VAL A 162 7.30 -1.60 -9.35
N GLY A 163 8.20 -1.67 -10.34
CA GLY A 163 7.86 -2.08 -11.70
C GLY A 163 6.72 -1.24 -12.31
N LYS A 164 5.62 -1.90 -12.66
CA LYS A 164 4.40 -1.29 -13.24
C LYS A 164 3.25 -1.16 -12.23
N VAL A 165 3.54 -1.19 -10.93
CA VAL A 165 2.53 -1.08 -9.86
C VAL A 165 2.82 0.12 -8.96
N LEU A 166 1.78 0.95 -8.73
CA LEU A 166 1.79 2.00 -7.72
C LEU A 166 1.28 1.42 -6.39
N PHE A 167 1.94 1.73 -5.29
CA PHE A 167 1.56 1.36 -3.94
C PHE A 167 1.32 2.62 -3.14
N ALA A 168 0.30 2.65 -2.29
CA ALA A 168 0.04 3.79 -1.43
C ALA A 168 -0.63 3.43 -0.10
N THR A 169 -0.27 4.14 0.96
CA THR A 169 -1.01 4.16 2.23
C THR A 169 -2.14 5.19 2.16
N ILE A 170 -3.22 4.93 2.88
CA ILE A 170 -4.32 5.89 3.10
C ILE A 170 -4.89 5.78 4.52
N ASN A 171 -4.91 6.91 5.24
CA ASN A 171 -5.42 6.97 6.62
C ASN A 171 -6.95 6.87 6.65
N LEU A 172 -7.44 5.64 6.80
CA LEU A 172 -8.84 5.27 7.00
C LEU A 172 -8.91 4.29 8.19
N PRO A 173 -9.06 4.78 9.43
CA PRO A 173 -9.05 3.92 10.62
C PRO A 173 -10.33 3.08 10.73
N ALA A 174 -10.22 1.86 11.25
CA ALA A 174 -11.28 0.85 11.25
C ALA A 174 -12.50 1.20 12.11
N ASN A 175 -12.36 2.09 13.09
CA ASN A 175 -13.45 2.57 13.95
C ASN A 175 -14.38 3.56 13.21
N ASN A 176 -15.11 3.05 12.21
CA ASN A 176 -16.01 3.82 11.34
C ASN A 176 -15.34 5.06 10.71
N ASN A 177 -14.10 4.91 10.25
CA ASN A 177 -13.29 6.01 9.70
C ASN A 177 -13.08 7.19 10.67
N HIS A 178 -13.20 6.95 11.99
CA HIS A 178 -13.26 7.95 13.05
C HIS A 178 -14.45 8.94 13.01
N TYR A 179 -15.56 8.55 12.35
CA TYR A 179 -16.78 9.34 12.34
C TYR A 179 -17.48 9.36 13.71
N ARG A 180 -17.84 10.55 14.24
CA ARG A 180 -18.53 10.71 15.53
C ARG A 180 -19.90 11.37 15.36
N ALA A 181 -20.98 10.68 15.71
CA ALA A 181 -22.34 11.22 15.56
C ALA A 181 -22.67 12.38 16.54
N GLU A 182 -21.96 12.47 17.67
CA GLU A 182 -22.34 13.32 18.81
C GLU A 182 -21.64 14.69 18.84
N ALA A 183 -20.70 14.95 17.92
CA ALA A 183 -19.71 16.03 18.06
C ALA A 183 -20.10 17.40 17.47
N GLY A 184 -21.23 17.53 16.77
CA GLY A 184 -21.66 18.76 16.10
C GLY A 184 -20.85 19.14 14.84
N ARG A 185 -19.51 19.09 14.90
CA ARG A 185 -18.60 19.18 13.74
C ARG A 185 -17.53 18.09 13.84
N ASN A 186 -17.39 17.29 12.80
CA ASN A 186 -16.42 16.20 12.72
C ASN A 186 -15.13 16.70 12.03
N SER A 187 -14.55 17.81 12.48
CA SER A 187 -13.53 18.54 11.71
C SER A 187 -12.34 17.68 11.26
N GLU A 188 -11.79 16.82 12.12
CA GLU A 188 -10.72 15.87 11.75
C GLU A 188 -11.13 14.99 10.56
N TYR A 189 -12.29 14.35 10.66
CA TYR A 189 -12.82 13.45 9.64
C TYR A 189 -13.21 14.21 8.36
N GLU A 190 -13.82 15.39 8.48
CA GLU A 190 -14.20 16.25 7.36
C GLU A 190 -12.96 16.73 6.58
N ASP A 191 -11.94 17.24 7.27
CA ASP A 191 -10.69 17.67 6.66
C ASP A 191 -9.91 16.49 6.07
N ARG A 192 -9.85 15.35 6.78
CA ARG A 192 -9.21 14.13 6.27
C ARG A 192 -9.96 13.51 5.10
N LEU A 193 -11.29 13.61 5.00
CA LEU A 193 -12.04 13.26 3.79
C LEU A 193 -11.61 14.13 2.61
N VAL A 194 -11.47 15.45 2.78
CA VAL A 194 -10.99 16.35 1.72
C VAL A 194 -9.56 15.99 1.29
N ALA A 195 -8.69 15.65 2.24
CA ALA A 195 -7.33 15.22 1.96
C ALA A 195 -7.28 13.86 1.23
N ASN A 196 -7.97 12.85 1.76
CA ASN A 196 -8.05 11.51 1.16
C ASN A 196 -8.69 11.55 -0.24
N ARG A 197 -9.70 12.40 -0.46
CA ARG A 197 -10.30 12.61 -1.78
C ARG A 197 -9.31 13.17 -2.80
N ALA A 198 -8.51 14.17 -2.40
CA ALA A 198 -7.46 14.71 -3.25
C ALA A 198 -6.33 13.70 -3.49
N TRP A 199 -6.02 12.88 -2.48
CA TRP A 199 -5.02 11.82 -2.55
C TRP A 199 -5.41 10.74 -3.56
N LEU A 200 -6.60 10.16 -3.44
CA LEU A 200 -7.13 9.16 -4.38
C LEU A 200 -7.13 9.68 -5.82
N ASN A 201 -7.62 10.91 -6.05
CA ASN A 201 -7.58 11.52 -7.38
C ASN A 201 -6.14 11.64 -7.93
N ARG A 202 -5.15 11.99 -7.09
CA ARG A 202 -3.74 12.04 -7.48
C ARG A 202 -3.20 10.65 -7.86
N LEU A 203 -3.45 9.64 -7.04
CA LEU A 203 -2.96 8.27 -7.24
C LEU A 203 -3.48 7.67 -8.55
N PHE A 204 -4.80 7.69 -8.76
CA PHE A 204 -5.41 7.16 -9.98
C PHE A 204 -4.98 7.95 -11.22
N SER A 205 -4.91 9.28 -11.14
CA SER A 205 -4.40 10.10 -12.26
C SER A 205 -2.94 9.80 -12.58
N LEU A 206 -2.10 9.51 -11.58
CA LEU A 206 -0.70 9.12 -11.78
C LEU A 206 -0.62 7.75 -12.48
N ALA A 207 -1.35 6.77 -11.97
CA ALA A 207 -1.38 5.41 -12.52
C ALA A 207 -1.91 5.37 -13.97
N GLN A 208 -2.95 6.16 -14.28
CA GLN A 208 -3.47 6.31 -15.63
C GLN A 208 -2.45 6.96 -16.58
N ARG A 209 -1.85 8.11 -16.20
CA ARG A 209 -0.87 8.81 -17.06
C ARG A 209 0.37 7.96 -17.35
N GLN A 210 0.85 7.21 -16.37
CA GLN A 210 2.02 6.34 -16.50
C GLN A 210 1.71 4.96 -17.09
N LYS A 211 0.43 4.67 -17.39
CA LYS A 211 -0.04 3.38 -17.92
C LYS A 211 0.41 2.21 -17.03
N LEU A 212 0.21 2.35 -15.72
CA LEU A 212 0.52 1.31 -14.75
C LEU A 212 -0.48 0.15 -14.85
N GLN A 213 -0.01 -1.06 -14.56
CA GLN A 213 -0.81 -2.28 -14.57
C GLN A 213 -1.58 -2.48 -13.26
N GLY A 214 -1.08 -1.92 -12.16
CA GLY A 214 -1.68 -2.08 -10.84
C GLY A 214 -1.64 -0.84 -9.96
N LEU A 215 -2.60 -0.76 -9.02
CA LEU A 215 -2.61 0.15 -7.87
C LEU A 215 -2.95 -0.65 -6.61
N VAL A 216 -2.11 -0.61 -5.58
CA VAL A 216 -2.38 -1.20 -4.27
C VAL A 216 -2.61 -0.11 -3.25
N LEU A 217 -3.72 -0.18 -2.51
CA LEU A 217 -4.04 0.73 -1.40
C LEU A 217 -4.04 -0.04 -0.09
N PHE A 218 -3.28 0.45 0.89
CA PHE A 218 -3.23 -0.07 2.25
C PHE A 218 -4.02 0.85 3.18
N SER A 219 -4.98 0.29 3.93
CA SER A 219 -5.76 0.97 4.95
C SER A 219 -5.96 0.08 6.17
N ASP A 220 -6.35 0.65 7.30
CA ASP A 220 -6.73 -0.13 8.48
C ASP A 220 -8.17 -0.62 8.38
N GLY A 221 -9.11 0.28 8.12
CA GLY A 221 -10.52 -0.08 7.91
C GLY A 221 -10.78 -0.77 6.57
N ALA A 222 -11.63 -1.78 6.60
CA ALA A 222 -12.09 -2.50 5.41
C ALA A 222 -12.96 -1.58 4.53
N ILE A 223 -12.47 -1.28 3.33
CA ILE A 223 -13.20 -0.50 2.31
C ILE A 223 -14.10 -1.42 1.45
N THR A 224 -14.29 -2.67 1.86
CA THR A 224 -15.20 -3.63 1.22
C THR A 224 -16.61 -3.05 1.07
N LEU A 225 -17.30 -3.40 -0.02
CA LEU A 225 -18.71 -3.07 -0.19
C LEU A 225 -19.51 -3.71 0.95
N PRO A 226 -20.44 -2.97 1.61
CA PRO A 226 -21.37 -3.58 2.54
C PRO A 226 -22.10 -4.70 1.79
N GLU A 227 -22.21 -5.87 2.41
CA GLU A 227 -23.07 -6.90 1.86
C GLU A 227 -24.50 -6.36 1.82
N ALA A 228 -25.10 -6.37 0.63
CA ALA A 228 -26.51 -6.02 0.41
C ALA A 228 -27.42 -7.15 0.90
N GLY A 229 -27.18 -7.65 2.11
CA GLY A 229 -27.94 -8.69 2.77
C GLY A 229 -29.13 -8.13 3.52
N LEU A 230 -30.15 -8.98 3.74
CA LEU A 230 -31.39 -8.63 4.44
C LEU A 230 -31.16 -8.03 5.84
N LEU A 231 -30.06 -8.40 6.49
CA LEU A 231 -29.64 -7.89 7.81
C LEU A 231 -29.29 -6.39 7.79
N SER A 232 -28.84 -5.83 6.66
CA SER A 232 -28.55 -4.38 6.53
C SER A 232 -29.81 -3.49 6.61
N LEU A 233 -30.99 -4.08 6.46
CA LEU A 233 -32.28 -3.40 6.61
C LEU A 233 -32.71 -3.31 8.08
N LEU A 234 -32.12 -4.10 8.98
CA LEU A 234 -32.44 -4.10 10.40
C LEU A 234 -31.94 -2.80 11.07
N PRO A 235 -32.78 -2.08 11.85
CA PRO A 235 -32.39 -0.84 12.51
C PRO A 235 -31.14 -0.99 13.40
N SER A 236 -30.95 -2.15 14.04
CA SER A 236 -29.83 -2.44 14.94
C SER A 236 -28.47 -2.59 14.22
N PHE A 237 -28.46 -2.87 12.93
CA PHE A 237 -27.24 -3.04 12.12
C PHE A 237 -26.95 -1.81 11.23
N ARG A 238 -27.83 -0.80 11.24
CA ARG A 238 -27.54 0.50 10.64
C ARG A 238 -26.58 1.29 11.54
N ASN A 239 -25.29 1.29 11.20
CA ASN A 239 -24.44 2.43 11.55
C ASN A 239 -25.14 3.71 11.07
N LYS A 240 -25.48 4.63 12.00
CA LYS A 240 -26.30 5.82 11.69
C LYS A 240 -25.71 6.69 10.56
N GLN A 241 -24.39 6.67 10.39
CA GLN A 241 -23.70 7.02 9.15
C GLN A 241 -22.50 6.09 8.93
N ASP A 242 -22.30 5.65 7.68
CA ASP A 242 -21.12 4.91 7.22
C ASP A 242 -19.99 5.90 6.86
N GLY A 243 -18.97 5.95 7.72
CA GLY A 243 -17.81 6.83 7.55
C GLY A 243 -16.92 6.46 6.36
N PHE A 244 -17.06 5.26 5.80
CA PHE A 244 -16.31 4.82 4.61
C PHE A 244 -17.05 5.09 3.30
N ALA A 245 -18.31 5.56 3.35
CA ALA A 245 -19.17 5.66 2.17
C ALA A 245 -18.63 6.56 1.06
N GLU A 246 -18.03 7.73 1.38
CA GLU A 246 -17.41 8.59 0.37
C GLU A 246 -16.10 8.00 -0.20
N PRO A 247 -15.09 7.63 0.61
CA PRO A 247 -13.88 6.96 0.12
C PRO A 247 -14.17 5.73 -0.74
N ARG A 248 -15.10 4.87 -0.30
CA ARG A 248 -15.51 3.66 -1.03
C ARG A 248 -16.07 4.02 -2.41
N ARG A 249 -17.11 4.88 -2.48
CA ARG A 249 -17.70 5.33 -3.76
C ARG A 249 -16.65 5.92 -4.69
N GLN A 250 -15.72 6.72 -4.16
CA GLN A 250 -14.68 7.34 -4.97
C GLN A 250 -13.69 6.31 -5.53
N ILE A 251 -13.23 5.35 -4.71
CA ILE A 251 -12.32 4.28 -5.15
C ILE A 251 -12.94 3.48 -6.30
N HIS A 252 -14.21 3.09 -6.19
CA HIS A 252 -14.92 2.41 -7.28
C HIS A 252 -15.00 3.26 -8.56
N ALA A 253 -15.49 4.50 -8.46
CA ALA A 253 -15.68 5.38 -9.61
C ALA A 253 -14.36 5.80 -10.31
N LEU A 254 -13.23 5.68 -9.62
CA LEU A 254 -11.89 5.83 -10.19
C LEU A 254 -11.35 4.51 -10.76
N ALA A 255 -11.62 3.38 -10.10
CA ALA A 255 -11.22 2.05 -10.55
C ALA A 255 -11.91 1.65 -11.87
N GLU A 256 -13.19 1.95 -12.05
CA GLU A 256 -13.93 1.75 -13.32
C GLU A 256 -13.25 2.43 -14.52
N LYS A 257 -12.51 3.52 -14.28
CA LYS A 257 -11.79 4.30 -15.30
C LYS A 257 -10.31 3.90 -15.42
N PHE A 258 -9.84 3.00 -14.56
CA PHE A 258 -8.46 2.52 -14.56
C PHE A 258 -8.37 1.18 -15.29
N LYS A 259 -7.50 1.10 -16.30
CA LYS A 259 -7.33 -0.11 -17.12
C LYS A 259 -6.57 -1.23 -16.43
N GLY A 260 -5.90 -0.94 -15.32
CA GLY A 260 -5.18 -1.92 -14.50
C GLY A 260 -6.05 -2.48 -13.37
N GLN A 261 -5.45 -3.37 -12.58
CA GLN A 261 -6.08 -3.93 -11.38
C GLN A 261 -5.84 -3.04 -10.15
N VAL A 262 -6.86 -2.89 -9.30
CA VAL A 262 -6.77 -2.24 -7.99
C VAL A 262 -6.85 -3.31 -6.91
N LEU A 263 -5.90 -3.33 -5.98
CA LEU A 263 -5.94 -4.22 -4.82
C LEU A 263 -6.08 -3.37 -3.55
N LEU A 264 -7.14 -3.61 -2.79
CA LEU A 264 -7.38 -2.96 -1.50
C LEU A 264 -6.98 -3.96 -0.40
N ILE A 265 -6.05 -3.58 0.45
CA ILE A 265 -5.52 -4.42 1.53
C ILE A 265 -5.83 -3.76 2.87
N ASP A 266 -6.53 -4.50 3.72
CA ASP A 266 -6.82 -4.13 5.11
C ASP A 266 -6.41 -5.22 6.10
N ALA A 267 -6.47 -4.92 7.39
CA ALA A 267 -6.08 -5.83 8.46
C ALA A 267 -7.24 -6.23 9.40
N GLN A 268 -8.48 -6.19 8.90
CA GLN A 268 -9.69 -6.54 9.66
C GLN A 268 -10.14 -7.99 9.44
N GLY A 269 -9.28 -8.86 8.89
CA GLY A 269 -9.61 -10.27 8.68
C GLY A 269 -9.83 -11.01 10.00
N SER A 270 -10.82 -11.89 10.04
CA SER A 270 -11.11 -12.71 11.22
C SER A 270 -10.00 -13.74 11.44
N ASN A 271 -9.44 -13.79 12.66
CA ASN A 271 -8.39 -14.75 13.02
C ASN A 271 -8.79 -16.19 12.66
N GLY A 272 -7.93 -16.88 11.90
CA GLY A 272 -8.18 -18.26 11.45
C GLY A 272 -9.06 -18.38 10.20
N GLY A 273 -9.54 -17.27 9.64
CA GLY A 273 -10.11 -17.23 8.29
C GLY A 273 -9.05 -17.45 7.21
N GLU A 274 -9.48 -17.95 6.06
CA GLU A 274 -8.61 -18.05 4.88
C GLU A 274 -8.28 -16.65 4.35
N THR A 275 -7.01 -16.40 4.06
CA THR A 275 -6.58 -15.12 3.50
C THR A 275 -6.66 -15.23 1.97
N VAL A 276 -7.69 -14.61 1.37
CA VAL A 276 -8.06 -14.74 -0.05
C VAL A 276 -8.30 -13.37 -0.68
N ILE A 277 -7.84 -13.16 -1.92
CA ILE A 277 -8.17 -11.96 -2.70
C ILE A 277 -9.54 -12.16 -3.38
N ASN A 278 -10.54 -11.44 -2.89
CA ASN A 278 -11.89 -11.45 -3.45
C ASN A 278 -12.00 -10.42 -4.59
N TRP A 279 -12.21 -10.85 -5.83
CA TRP A 279 -12.27 -9.95 -6.99
C TRP A 279 -13.70 -9.53 -7.36
N ARG A 280 -13.89 -8.24 -7.67
CA ARG A 280 -15.10 -7.67 -8.29
C ARG A 280 -14.70 -6.74 -9.43
N GLY A 281 -14.82 -7.22 -10.67
CA GLY A 281 -14.27 -6.52 -11.83
C GLY A 281 -12.75 -6.40 -11.73
N ASN A 282 -12.21 -5.19 -11.85
CA ASN A 282 -10.78 -4.92 -11.67
C ASN A 282 -10.38 -4.59 -10.22
N VAL A 283 -11.28 -4.69 -9.23
CA VAL A 283 -10.98 -4.39 -7.81
C VAL A 283 -10.95 -5.68 -6.98
N GLY A 284 -9.79 -5.97 -6.40
CA GLY A 284 -9.57 -7.05 -5.44
C GLY A 284 -9.61 -6.53 -4.01
N TYR A 285 -10.16 -7.32 -3.09
CA TYR A 285 -10.21 -7.04 -1.65
C TYR A 285 -9.46 -8.13 -0.90
N LEU A 286 -8.58 -7.73 0.02
CA LEU A 286 -7.80 -8.62 0.86
C LEU A 286 -7.81 -8.11 2.30
N SER A 287 -8.51 -8.81 3.18
CA SER A 287 -8.50 -8.54 4.62
C SER A 287 -7.61 -9.58 5.30
N LEU A 288 -6.52 -9.16 5.93
CA LEU A 288 -5.50 -10.07 6.49
C LEU A 288 -6.04 -10.79 7.74
N ALA A 289 -6.08 -12.12 7.69
CA ALA A 289 -6.48 -12.98 8.82
C ALA A 289 -5.28 -13.61 9.56
N THR A 290 -4.08 -13.49 9.01
CA THR A 290 -2.82 -14.01 9.57
C THR A 290 -1.91 -12.89 10.08
N ALA A 291 -0.88 -13.24 10.86
CA ALA A 291 0.11 -12.29 11.36
C ALA A 291 0.91 -11.60 10.23
N TRP A 292 1.13 -12.30 9.12
CA TRP A 292 1.67 -11.75 7.89
C TRP A 292 1.24 -12.58 6.67
N THR A 293 1.34 -11.98 5.49
CA THR A 293 1.06 -12.59 4.19
C THR A 293 2.06 -12.07 3.16
N GLU A 294 2.43 -12.87 2.17
CA GLU A 294 3.22 -12.43 1.02
C GLU A 294 2.37 -12.41 -0.25
N ILE A 295 2.56 -11.36 -1.05
CA ILE A 295 1.80 -11.13 -2.28
C ILE A 295 2.80 -11.03 -3.44
N GLY A 296 2.70 -11.98 -4.36
CA GLY A 296 3.42 -11.98 -5.62
C GLY A 296 2.75 -11.06 -6.64
N VAL A 297 3.58 -10.36 -7.41
CA VAL A 297 3.19 -9.50 -8.53
C VAL A 297 3.77 -10.08 -9.81
N SER A 298 2.92 -10.46 -10.77
CA SER A 298 3.33 -11.03 -12.07
C SER A 298 2.69 -10.28 -13.23
N GLY A 299 3.51 -9.64 -14.06
CA GLY A 299 3.04 -8.98 -15.29
C GLY A 299 2.74 -9.94 -16.45
N ALA A 300 2.95 -11.25 -16.26
CA ALA A 300 2.75 -12.29 -17.28
C ALA A 300 1.42 -13.04 -17.15
N ASN A 301 0.76 -12.96 -15.98
CA ASN A 301 -0.46 -13.71 -15.68
C ASN A 301 -1.72 -12.84 -15.92
N ALA A 302 -2.87 -13.48 -16.12
CA ALA A 302 -4.17 -12.78 -16.24
C ALA A 302 -4.57 -12.04 -14.94
N THR A 303 -4.10 -12.52 -13.79
CA THR A 303 -4.18 -11.86 -12.49
C THR A 303 -2.80 -11.31 -12.10
N LEU A 304 -2.73 -9.99 -11.86
CA LEU A 304 -1.48 -9.30 -11.54
C LEU A 304 -1.00 -9.62 -10.13
N PHE A 305 -1.93 -9.88 -9.20
CA PHE A 305 -1.65 -10.14 -7.78
C PHE A 305 -2.12 -11.53 -7.38
N ALA A 306 -1.26 -12.27 -6.69
CA ALA A 306 -1.57 -13.58 -6.12
C ALA A 306 -0.93 -13.73 -4.73
N ILE A 307 -1.60 -14.43 -3.82
CA ILE A 307 -1.05 -14.75 -2.50
C ILE A 307 -0.04 -15.89 -2.64
N ARG A 308 1.11 -15.77 -1.98
CA ARG A 308 2.13 -16.82 -1.91
C ARG A 308 1.94 -17.57 -0.60
N ALA A 309 1.62 -18.87 -0.67
CA ALA A 309 1.49 -19.70 0.52
C ALA A 309 2.86 -20.27 0.90
N ASN A 310 3.52 -19.70 1.92
CA ASN A 310 4.78 -20.21 2.50
C ASN A 310 5.83 -20.69 1.47
N GLY A 311 6.05 -19.94 0.39
CA GLY A 311 7.06 -20.25 -0.63
C GLY A 311 6.61 -21.13 -1.80
N THR A 312 5.35 -21.57 -1.85
CA THR A 312 4.76 -22.20 -3.05
C THR A 312 3.59 -21.40 -3.62
N GLU A 313 3.47 -21.44 -4.94
CA GLU A 313 2.41 -20.78 -5.69
C GLU A 313 1.13 -21.62 -5.61
N VAL A 314 0.11 -21.11 -4.91
CA VAL A 314 -1.25 -21.64 -5.05
C VAL A 314 -1.89 -20.86 -6.19
N ALA A 315 -1.79 -21.43 -7.39
CA ALA A 315 -2.66 -21.07 -8.50
C ALA A 315 -4.12 -21.47 -8.15
N PRO A 316 -5.14 -20.77 -8.69
CA PRO A 316 -6.55 -21.02 -8.38
C PRO A 316 -7.04 -22.40 -8.83
#